data_AF-A0A522WH81-F1
#
_entry.id   AF-A0A522WH81-F1
#
_cell.length_a   1.000
_cell.length_b   1.000
_cell.length_c   1.000
_cell.angle_alpha   90.00
_cell.angle_beta   90.00
_cell.angle_gamma   90.00
#
_symmetry.space_group_name_H-M   'P 1'
#
loop_
_entity.id
_entity.type
_entity.pdbx_description
1 polymer ?
#
loop_
_entity_poly.entity_id
_entity_poly.type
_entity_poly.pdbx_seq_one_letter_code
_entity_poly.pdbx_strand_id
1 'polypeptide(L)'
;TPPAGIAPFEKQSKFFLYLDLIKWRWSRYVVNYSFSDQKKMTETFEINARNLLSAIKSALTASRQINGKFILAVAVAAVLMLSFIYYYLSKGAGKIGDRNKKTPEFYVELLSVLKKQGLTKHDFETSLEFSKRANNPAVTEITLLFNGMRYGGLFITPDDDARLRRLLKELRSKKGAWKYGAT
;
A
#
# COMPACT_ATOMS: atom_id res chain seq x y z
N THR A 1 28.56 54.40 -23.54
CA THR A 1 28.48 53.06 -24.17
C THR A 1 29.22 52.08 -23.30
N PRO A 2 28.55 51.12 -22.64
CA PRO A 2 29.26 50.09 -21.88
C PRO A 2 29.85 49.03 -22.84
N PRO A 3 31.04 48.47 -22.56
CA PRO A 3 31.70 47.52 -23.44
C PRO A 3 31.04 46.14 -23.37
N ALA A 4 30.86 45.54 -24.54
CA ALA A 4 30.41 44.16 -24.72
C ALA A 4 31.49 43.18 -24.25
N GLY A 5 31.53 42.92 -22.93
CA GLY A 5 32.23 41.78 -22.36
C GLY A 5 31.43 40.51 -22.66
N ILE A 6 31.69 39.90 -23.81
CA ILE A 6 31.21 38.55 -24.12
C ILE A 6 31.95 37.63 -23.16
N ALA A 7 31.27 37.14 -22.12
CA ALA A 7 31.80 36.08 -21.29
C ALA A 7 32.17 34.90 -22.21
N PRO A 8 33.39 34.35 -22.11
CA PRO A 8 33.76 33.20 -22.93
C PRO A 8 32.79 32.08 -22.56
N PHE A 9 32.03 31.59 -23.54
CA PHE A 9 31.35 30.32 -23.43
C PHE A 9 32.45 29.25 -23.38
N GLU A 10 33.01 29.02 -22.19
CA GLU A 10 33.86 27.87 -21.95
C GLU A 10 33.07 26.64 -22.42
N LYS A 11 33.68 25.85 -23.29
CA LYS A 11 33.12 24.57 -23.75
C LYS A 11 32.87 23.71 -22.52
N GLN A 12 31.66 23.77 -21.99
CA GLN A 12 31.26 22.93 -20.88
C GLN A 12 31.45 21.48 -21.33
N SER A 13 32.36 20.78 -20.66
CA SER A 13 32.64 19.38 -20.96
C SER A 13 31.33 18.60 -20.90
N LYS A 14 31.12 17.67 -21.84
CA LYS A 14 29.94 16.80 -21.88
C LYS A 14 29.69 16.12 -20.53
N PHE A 15 30.76 15.86 -19.78
CA PHE A 15 30.71 15.36 -18.41
C PHE A 15 29.96 16.29 -17.44
N PHE A 16 30.22 17.59 -17.47
CA PHE A 16 29.50 18.57 -16.66
C PHE A 16 28.03 18.67 -17.07
N LEU A 17 27.72 18.55 -18.37
CA LEU A 17 26.34 18.48 -18.84
C LEU A 17 25.62 17.21 -18.33
N TYR A 18 26.31 16.07 -18.26
CA TYR A 18 25.76 14.84 -17.67
C TYR A 18 25.54 14.97 -16.17
N LEU A 19 26.50 15.55 -15.44
CA LEU A 19 26.33 15.81 -14.00
C LEU A 19 25.19 16.78 -13.73
N ASP A 20 25.03 17.80 -14.57
CA ASP A 20 23.93 18.77 -14.45
C ASP A 20 22.57 18.11 -14.76
N LEU A 21 22.50 17.23 -15.76
CA LEU A 21 21.32 16.42 -16.06
C LEU A 21 20.96 15.51 -14.86
N ILE A 22 21.96 14.86 -14.25
CA ILE A 22 21.76 14.01 -13.08
C ILE A 22 21.28 14.84 -11.89
N LYS A 23 21.87 16.02 -11.65
CA LYS A 23 21.47 16.94 -10.59
C LYS A 23 20.03 17.41 -10.77
N TRP A 24 19.62 17.73 -11.99
CA TRP A 24 18.26 18.14 -12.30
C TRP A 24 17.25 17.00 -12.10
N ARG A 25 17.59 15.78 -12.55
CA ARG A 25 16.75 14.58 -12.34
C ARG A 25 16.65 14.22 -10.86
N TRP A 26 17.75 14.28 -10.12
CA TRP A 26 17.77 14.05 -8.67
C TRP A 26 16.89 15.06 -7.93
N SER A 27 17.01 16.34 -8.27
CA SER A 27 16.15 17.39 -7.72
C SER A 27 14.66 17.13 -8.02
N ARG A 28 14.33 16.71 -9.25
CA ARG A 28 12.94 16.43 -9.66
C ARG A 28 12.34 15.19 -9.00
N TYR A 29 13.09 14.08 -8.91
CA TYR A 29 12.56 12.77 -8.51
C TYR A 29 12.86 12.37 -7.06
N VAL A 30 13.86 12.96 -6.42
CA VAL A 30 14.22 12.61 -5.03
C VAL A 30 13.80 13.70 -4.06
N VAL A 31 14.04 14.97 -4.40
CA VAL A 31 13.72 16.11 -3.52
C VAL A 31 12.27 16.58 -3.70
N ASN A 32 11.80 16.74 -4.94
CA ASN A 32 10.48 17.28 -5.23
C ASN A 32 9.34 16.24 -5.34
N TYR A 33 9.63 14.94 -5.26
CA TYR A 33 8.63 13.88 -5.40
C TYR A 33 7.60 13.90 -4.26
N SER A 34 8.02 14.24 -3.03
CA SER A 34 7.09 14.33 -1.89
C SER A 34 6.23 15.61 -1.92
N PHE A 35 6.78 16.75 -2.35
CA PHE A 35 6.05 18.03 -2.33
C PHE A 35 5.12 18.23 -3.53
N SER A 36 5.49 17.73 -4.72
CA SER A 36 4.69 17.91 -5.93
C SER A 36 3.39 17.07 -5.89
N ASP A 37 3.47 15.87 -5.33
CA ASP A 37 2.31 14.99 -5.18
C ASP A 37 1.35 15.49 -4.09
N GLN A 38 1.90 16.03 -2.99
CA GLN A 38 1.09 16.72 -1.98
C GLN A 38 0.38 17.93 -2.57
N LYS A 39 1.06 18.77 -3.37
CA LYS A 39 0.46 19.97 -3.97
C LYS A 39 -0.64 19.65 -4.98
N LYS A 40 -0.45 18.67 -5.86
CA LYS A 40 -1.48 18.23 -6.83
C LYS A 40 -2.71 17.65 -6.13
N MET A 41 -2.51 16.92 -5.02
CA MET A 41 -3.60 16.41 -4.21
C MET A 41 -4.38 17.55 -3.53
N THR A 42 -3.69 18.57 -3.02
CA THR A 42 -4.32 19.78 -2.46
C THR A 42 -5.10 20.57 -3.50
N GLU A 43 -4.54 20.79 -4.70
CA GLU A 43 -5.21 21.50 -5.79
C GLU A 43 -6.48 20.77 -6.26
N THR A 44 -6.42 19.43 -6.37
CA THR A 44 -7.57 18.61 -6.75
C THR A 44 -8.63 18.61 -5.64
N PHE A 45 -8.22 18.55 -4.38
CA PHE A 45 -9.12 18.60 -3.23
C PHE A 45 -9.82 19.96 -3.12
N GLU A 46 -9.10 21.05 -3.35
CA GLU A 46 -9.64 22.41 -3.30
C GLU A 46 -10.67 22.66 -4.40
N ILE A 47 -10.40 22.23 -5.64
CA ILE A 47 -11.35 22.35 -6.75
C ILE A 47 -12.62 21.53 -6.47
N ASN A 48 -12.46 20.29 -5.99
CA ASN A 48 -13.60 19.43 -5.67
C ASN A 48 -14.41 19.96 -4.48
N ALA A 49 -13.75 20.48 -3.45
CA ALA A 49 -14.41 21.06 -2.28
C ALA A 49 -15.19 22.34 -2.65
N ARG A 50 -14.62 23.21 -3.49
CA ARG A 50 -15.30 24.41 -4.00
C ARG A 50 -16.53 24.05 -4.83
N ASN A 51 -16.43 23.03 -5.69
CA ASN A 51 -17.56 22.56 -6.50
C ASN A 51 -18.66 21.88 -5.66
N LEU A 52 -18.28 21.13 -4.63
CA LEU A 52 -19.25 20.56 -3.68
C LEU A 52 -19.94 21.65 -2.86
N LEU A 53 -19.19 22.64 -2.36
CA LEU A 53 -19.76 23.76 -1.60
C LEU A 53 -20.70 24.60 -2.47
N SER A 54 -20.36 24.86 -3.74
CA SER A 54 -21.24 25.58 -4.65
C SER A 54 -22.50 24.78 -4.99
N ALA A 55 -22.37 23.47 -5.19
CA ALA A 55 -23.52 22.58 -5.40
C ALA A 55 -24.44 22.54 -4.17
N ILE A 56 -23.88 22.38 -2.95
CA ILE A 56 -24.62 22.40 -1.69
C ILE A 56 -25.30 23.76 -1.48
N LYS A 57 -24.58 24.87 -1.70
CA LYS A 57 -25.13 26.22 -1.55
C LYS A 57 -26.26 26.46 -2.54
N SER A 58 -26.11 26.01 -3.80
CA SER A 58 -27.14 26.13 -4.83
C SER A 58 -28.38 25.30 -4.50
N ALA A 59 -28.21 24.06 -4.01
CA ALA A 59 -29.29 23.19 -3.55
C ALA A 59 -29.99 23.75 -2.30
N LEU A 60 -29.26 24.36 -1.37
CA LEU A 60 -29.80 25.01 -0.17
C LEU A 60 -30.56 26.30 -0.51
N THR A 61 -30.09 27.06 -1.49
CA THR A 61 -30.85 28.23 -1.99
C THR A 61 -32.08 27.82 -2.77
N ALA A 62 -32.01 26.73 -3.54
CA ALA A 62 -33.15 26.17 -4.27
C ALA A 62 -34.21 25.58 -3.32
N SER A 63 -33.81 25.03 -2.17
CA SER A 63 -34.75 24.49 -1.18
C SER A 63 -35.63 25.54 -0.52
N ARG A 64 -35.26 26.83 -0.58
CA ARG A 64 -36.07 27.94 -0.04
C ARG A 64 -37.41 28.13 -0.76
N GLN A 65 -37.57 27.53 -1.94
CA GLN A 65 -38.79 27.62 -2.77
C GLN A 65 -39.59 26.30 -2.79
N ILE A 66 -39.16 25.27 -2.04
CA ILE A 66 -39.73 23.92 -2.09
C ILE A 66 -40.45 23.60 -0.77
N ASN A 67 -41.59 22.91 -0.86
CA ASN A 67 -42.38 22.48 0.30
C ASN A 67 -41.52 21.79 1.38
N GLY A 68 -41.64 22.21 2.63
CA GLY A 68 -40.83 21.70 3.75
C GLY A 68 -40.88 20.17 3.95
N LYS A 69 -41.97 19.51 3.51
CA LYS A 69 -42.10 18.05 3.52
C LYS A 69 -41.13 17.34 2.57
N PHE A 70 -40.79 17.96 1.44
CA PHE A 70 -39.84 17.41 0.47
C PHE A 70 -38.40 17.51 0.99
N ILE A 71 -38.06 18.62 1.64
CA ILE A 71 -36.74 18.83 2.27
C ILE A 71 -36.50 17.78 3.34
N LEU A 72 -37.52 17.49 4.15
CA LEU A 72 -37.43 16.49 5.21
C LEU A 72 -37.25 15.07 4.65
N ALA A 73 -37.94 14.72 3.56
CA ALA A 73 -37.75 13.44 2.88
C ALA A 73 -36.33 13.27 2.30
N VAL A 74 -35.78 14.32 1.68
CA VAL A 74 -34.41 14.31 1.14
C VAL A 74 -33.37 14.20 2.25
N ALA A 75 -33.56 14.92 3.36
CA ALA A 75 -32.66 14.85 4.51
C ALA A 75 -32.64 13.44 5.13
N VAL A 76 -33.82 12.82 5.30
CA VAL A 76 -33.91 11.44 5.79
C VAL A 76 -33.25 10.46 4.83
N ALA A 77 -33.46 10.59 3.52
CA ALA A 77 -32.81 9.76 2.52
C ALA A 77 -31.28 9.91 2.55
N ALA A 78 -30.75 11.12 2.71
CA ALA A 78 -29.31 11.38 2.81
C ALA A 78 -28.70 10.74 4.07
N VAL A 79 -29.38 10.83 5.22
CA VAL A 79 -28.92 10.19 6.47
C VAL A 79 -28.91 8.67 6.35
N LEU A 80 -29.94 8.08 5.74
CA LEU A 80 -30.01 6.64 5.50
C LEU A 80 -28.91 6.18 4.53
N MET A 81 -28.66 6.96 3.47
CA MET A 81 -27.62 6.69 2.49
C MET A 81 -26.22 6.76 3.13
N LEU A 82 -25.95 7.79 3.93
CA LEU A 82 -24.69 7.92 4.67
C LEU A 82 -24.50 6.79 5.69
N SER A 83 -25.56 6.40 6.41
CA SER A 83 -25.53 5.28 7.34
C SER A 83 -25.27 3.93 6.64
N PHE A 84 -25.87 3.74 5.46
CA PHE A 84 -25.62 2.57 4.61
C PHE A 84 -24.18 2.52 4.11
N ILE A 85 -23.67 3.65 3.60
CA ILE A 85 -22.27 3.80 3.17
C ILE A 85 -21.33 3.51 4.35
N TYR A 86 -21.59 4.10 5.53
CA TYR A 86 -20.81 3.84 6.74
C TYR A 86 -20.81 2.35 7.14
N TYR A 87 -21.96 1.69 7.07
CA TYR A 87 -22.07 0.25 7.36
C TYR A 87 -21.26 -0.60 6.38
N TYR A 88 -21.29 -0.29 5.09
CA TYR A 88 -20.53 -1.04 4.08
C TYR A 88 -19.02 -0.76 4.16
N LEU A 89 -18.62 0.51 4.36
CA LEU A 89 -17.21 0.85 4.54
C LEU A 89 -16.65 0.30 5.84
N SER A 90 -17.40 0.30 6.95
CA SER A 90 -16.92 -0.26 8.22
C SER A 90 -16.69 -1.78 8.13
N LYS A 91 -17.48 -2.50 7.33
CA LYS A 91 -17.22 -3.92 7.03
C LYS A 91 -16.02 -4.15 6.10
N GLY A 92 -15.66 -3.17 5.26
CA GLY A 92 -14.48 -3.23 4.38
C GLY A 92 -13.18 -2.69 5.01
N ALA A 93 -13.29 -1.79 5.99
CA ALA A 93 -12.17 -1.06 6.58
C ALA A 93 -11.30 -1.91 7.53
N GLY A 94 -11.81 -3.05 8.02
CA GLY A 94 -11.08 -3.93 8.94
C GLY A 94 -9.82 -4.61 8.38
N LYS A 95 -9.40 -4.33 7.13
CA LYS A 95 -8.17 -4.89 6.52
C LYS A 95 -7.45 -3.94 5.54
N ILE A 96 -7.57 -2.62 5.74
CA ILE A 96 -6.82 -1.62 4.94
C ILE A 96 -5.52 -1.23 5.67
N GLY A 97 -4.89 -2.19 6.35
CA GLY A 97 -3.65 -1.98 7.10
C GLY A 97 -2.39 -2.48 6.41
N ASP A 98 -2.46 -3.37 5.41
CA ASP A 98 -1.24 -4.10 5.01
C ASP A 98 -1.22 -4.68 3.58
N ARG A 99 -1.83 -3.99 2.60
CA ARG A 99 -1.91 -4.48 1.21
C ARG A 99 -1.06 -3.72 0.21
N ASN A 100 0.10 -3.20 0.60
CA ASN A 100 1.00 -2.63 -0.40
C ASN A 100 2.49 -2.89 -0.22
N LYS A 101 2.84 -4.14 0.14
CA LYS A 101 4.06 -4.79 -0.33
C LYS A 101 3.68 -6.17 -0.82
N LYS A 102 3.92 -6.45 -2.10
CA LYS A 102 3.60 -7.67 -2.85
C LYS A 102 4.20 -8.92 -2.18
N THR A 103 3.58 -9.37 -1.10
CA THR A 103 3.96 -10.59 -0.42
C THR A 103 3.45 -11.74 -1.29
N PRO A 104 4.31 -12.68 -1.72
CA PRO A 104 3.91 -13.79 -2.56
C PRO A 104 2.77 -14.60 -1.94
N GLU A 105 1.85 -15.08 -2.78
CA GLU A 105 0.61 -15.74 -2.35
C GLU A 105 0.88 -16.97 -1.48
N PHE A 106 1.89 -17.77 -1.82
CA PHE A 106 2.25 -18.97 -1.04
C PHE A 106 2.66 -18.64 0.41
N TYR A 107 3.26 -17.47 0.66
CA TYR A 107 3.67 -17.07 2.01
C TYR A 107 2.47 -16.58 2.83
N VAL A 108 1.51 -15.90 2.19
CA VAL A 108 0.22 -15.58 2.80
C VAL A 108 -0.55 -16.85 3.15
N GLU A 109 -0.50 -17.85 2.26
CA GLU A 109 -1.12 -19.16 2.47
C GLU A 109 -0.47 -19.89 3.66
N LEU A 110 0.87 -19.90 3.76
CA LEU A 110 1.59 -20.42 4.92
C LEU A 110 1.12 -19.77 6.23
N LEU A 111 1.10 -18.43 6.29
CA LEU A 111 0.63 -17.69 7.47
C LEU A 111 -0.82 -18.03 7.83
N SER A 112 -1.68 -18.24 6.83
CA SER A 112 -3.07 -18.62 7.04
C SER A 112 -3.20 -20.04 7.63
N VAL A 113 -2.37 -20.98 7.19
CA VAL A 113 -2.33 -22.35 7.70
C VAL A 113 -1.85 -22.35 9.15
N LEU A 114 -0.75 -21.64 9.44
CA LEU A 114 -0.21 -21.54 10.79
C LEU A 114 -1.15 -20.81 11.75
N LYS A 115 -1.81 -19.75 11.29
CA LYS A 115 -2.85 -19.04 12.07
C LYS A 115 -4.00 -19.96 12.45
N LYS A 116 -4.48 -20.81 11.52
CA LYS A 116 -5.51 -21.82 11.80
C LYS A 116 -5.04 -22.90 12.79
N GLN A 117 -3.73 -23.07 12.94
CA GLN A 117 -3.10 -23.98 13.89
C GLN A 117 -2.76 -23.30 15.23
N GLY A 118 -3.14 -22.04 15.42
CA GLY A 118 -2.90 -21.28 16.65
C GLY A 118 -1.55 -20.55 16.72
N LEU A 119 -0.76 -20.57 15.64
CA LEU A 119 0.52 -19.87 15.56
C LEU A 119 0.37 -18.62 14.68
N THR A 120 0.46 -17.44 15.30
CA THR A 120 0.42 -16.15 14.61
C THR A 120 1.78 -15.46 14.66
N LYS A 121 2.21 -14.88 13.54
CA LYS A 121 3.40 -14.02 13.47
C LYS A 121 3.14 -12.71 14.22
N HIS A 122 4.07 -12.28 15.05
CA HIS A 122 4.00 -10.95 15.67
C HIS A 122 4.43 -9.85 14.70
N ASP A 123 3.99 -8.61 14.93
CA ASP A 123 4.31 -7.49 14.04
C ASP A 123 5.81 -7.14 14.05
N PHE A 124 6.46 -7.25 15.21
CA PHE A 124 7.89 -6.99 15.41
C PHE A 124 8.80 -8.17 15.02
N GLU A 125 8.23 -9.35 14.75
CA GLU A 125 8.99 -10.57 14.48
C GLU A 125 9.33 -10.69 12.99
N THR A 126 10.58 -10.96 12.68
CA THR A 126 10.99 -11.23 11.30
C THR A 126 10.44 -12.57 10.82
N SER A 127 10.25 -12.74 9.51
CA SER A 127 9.78 -14.03 8.96
C SER A 127 10.67 -15.19 9.39
N LEU A 128 11.99 -14.98 9.42
CA LEU A 128 12.98 -15.99 9.77
C LEU A 128 12.90 -16.38 11.26
N GLU A 129 12.77 -15.40 12.16
CA GLU A 129 12.51 -15.65 13.59
C GLU A 129 11.21 -16.40 13.82
N PHE A 130 10.15 -16.00 13.11
CA PHE A 130 8.87 -16.70 13.14
C PHE A 130 8.98 -18.17 12.74
N SER A 131 9.77 -18.46 11.70
CA SER A 131 9.99 -19.84 11.27
C SER A 131 10.78 -20.66 12.29
N LYS A 132 11.74 -20.03 13.01
CA LYS A 132 12.46 -20.68 14.11
C LYS A 132 11.53 -20.98 15.27
N ARG A 133 10.63 -20.05 15.61
CA ARG A 133 9.61 -20.25 16.66
C ARG A 133 8.60 -21.31 16.29
N ALA A 134 8.24 -21.44 15.02
CA ALA A 134 7.42 -22.54 14.55
C ALA A 134 8.11 -23.89 14.82
N ASN A 135 9.44 -23.97 14.67
CA ASN A 135 10.23 -25.19 14.86
C ASN A 135 9.79 -26.34 13.93
N ASN A 136 9.58 -26.03 12.64
CA ASN A 136 9.30 -27.04 11.62
C ASN A 136 10.08 -26.78 10.35
N PRO A 137 10.81 -27.79 9.85
CA PRO A 137 11.62 -27.68 8.64
C PRO A 137 10.86 -27.13 7.42
N ALA A 138 9.61 -27.55 7.21
CA ALA A 138 8.80 -27.09 6.08
C ALA A 138 8.47 -25.59 6.18
N VAL A 139 8.23 -25.08 7.38
CA VAL A 139 7.98 -23.64 7.60
C VAL A 139 9.26 -22.85 7.37
N THR A 140 10.40 -23.34 7.86
CA THR A 140 11.72 -22.73 7.65
C THR A 140 12.07 -22.67 6.17
N GLU A 141 11.86 -23.76 5.44
CA GLU A 141 12.17 -23.86 4.01
C GLU A 141 11.34 -22.89 3.16
N ILE A 142 10.01 -22.87 3.34
CA ILE A 142 9.13 -21.92 2.65
C ILE A 142 9.52 -20.46 2.98
N THR A 143 9.92 -20.22 4.24
CA THR A 143 10.33 -18.88 4.69
C THR A 143 11.69 -18.45 4.12
N LEU A 144 12.63 -19.37 3.93
CA LEU A 144 13.91 -19.09 3.28
C LEU A 144 13.70 -18.71 1.81
N LEU A 145 12.84 -19.44 1.09
CA LEU A 145 12.46 -19.08 -0.28
C LEU A 145 11.82 -17.68 -0.34
N PHE A 146 10.90 -17.39 0.60
CA PHE A 146 10.30 -16.06 0.72
C PHE A 146 11.35 -14.95 0.93
N ASN A 147 12.30 -15.14 1.85
CA ASN A 147 13.36 -14.15 2.07
C ASN A 147 14.27 -14.02 0.86
N GLY A 148 14.57 -15.13 0.17
CA GLY A 148 15.33 -15.16 -1.06
C GLY A 148 14.69 -14.33 -2.18
N MET A 149 13.38 -14.42 -2.36
CA MET A 149 12.64 -13.55 -3.29
C MET A 149 12.64 -12.08 -2.86
N ARG A 150 12.44 -11.83 -1.56
CA ARG A 150 12.25 -10.48 -1.03
C ARG A 150 13.53 -9.66 -0.97
N TYR A 151 14.66 -10.30 -0.68
CA TYR A 151 15.95 -9.64 -0.44
C TYR A 151 17.08 -10.13 -1.35
N GLY A 152 16.96 -11.31 -1.94
CA GLY A 152 18.03 -11.96 -2.70
C GLY A 152 17.83 -12.00 -4.22
N GLY A 153 16.71 -11.48 -4.76
CA GLY A 153 16.45 -11.48 -6.20
C GLY A 153 16.22 -12.88 -6.81
N LEU A 154 15.93 -13.88 -5.98
CA LEU A 154 15.61 -15.24 -6.44
C LEU A 154 14.25 -15.25 -7.13
N PHE A 155 14.16 -15.93 -8.26
CA PHE A 155 12.90 -16.20 -8.98
C PHE A 155 12.49 -17.65 -8.72
N ILE A 156 11.20 -17.88 -8.45
CA ILE A 156 10.65 -19.23 -8.30
C ILE A 156 10.72 -19.95 -9.65
N THR A 157 11.40 -21.08 -9.67
CA THR A 157 11.33 -22.01 -10.79
C THR A 157 10.05 -22.86 -10.73
N PRO A 158 9.59 -23.45 -11.84
CA PRO A 158 8.44 -24.36 -11.82
C PRO A 158 8.60 -25.53 -10.83
N ASP A 159 9.83 -26.01 -10.63
CA ASP A 159 10.15 -27.07 -9.66
C ASP A 159 10.00 -26.59 -8.22
N ASP A 160 10.37 -25.33 -7.93
CA ASP A 160 10.14 -24.70 -6.63
C ASP A 160 8.65 -24.54 -6.33
N ASP A 161 7.81 -24.23 -7.32
CA ASP A 161 6.36 -24.12 -7.13
C ASP A 161 5.74 -25.49 -6.79
N ALA A 162 6.12 -26.55 -7.49
CA ALA A 162 5.67 -27.90 -7.20
C ALA A 162 6.08 -28.35 -5.78
N ARG A 163 7.31 -28.01 -5.37
CA ARG A 163 7.85 -28.28 -4.04
C ARG A 163 7.11 -27.49 -2.95
N LEU A 164 6.86 -26.19 -3.16
CA LEU A 164 6.09 -25.33 -2.25
C LEU A 164 4.67 -25.87 -2.02
N ARG A 165 3.98 -26.29 -3.09
CA ARG A 165 2.64 -26.87 -3.01
C ARG A 165 2.63 -28.16 -2.18
N ARG A 166 3.64 -29.01 -2.36
CA ARG A 166 3.79 -30.25 -1.58
C ARG A 166 3.99 -29.94 -0.09
N LEU A 167 4.90 -29.04 0.23
CA LEU A 167 5.17 -28.64 1.63
C LEU A 167 3.94 -28.03 2.30
N LEU A 168 3.20 -27.16 1.59
CA LEU A 168 1.94 -26.59 2.10
C LEU A 168 0.86 -27.66 2.30
N LYS A 169 0.77 -28.65 1.40
CA LYS A 169 -0.16 -29.77 1.55
C LYS A 169 0.18 -30.64 2.76
N GLU A 170 1.46 -30.92 2.99
CA GLU A 170 1.94 -31.67 4.16
C GLU A 170 1.68 -30.92 5.48
N LEU A 171 1.87 -29.59 5.49
CA LEU A 171 1.56 -28.74 6.64
C LEU A 171 0.06 -28.71 6.96
N ARG A 172 -0.80 -28.82 5.95
CA ARG A 172 -2.26 -28.93 6.12
C ARG A 172 -2.69 -30.28 6.69
N SER A 173 -2.06 -31.37 6.25
CA SER A 173 -2.41 -32.71 6.72
C SER A 173 -1.92 -33.01 8.14
N LYS A 174 -0.78 -32.44 8.57
CA LYS A 174 -0.21 -32.61 9.92
C LYS A 174 -0.87 -31.72 10.97
N LYS A 175 -2.20 -31.74 11.04
CA LYS A 175 -2.98 -31.02 12.04
C LYS A 175 -2.75 -31.69 13.41
N GLY A 176 -1.80 -31.17 14.21
CA GLY A 176 -1.74 -31.50 15.65
C GLY A 176 -0.42 -31.93 16.29
N ALA A 177 0.75 -31.77 15.66
CA ALA A 177 2.04 -32.20 16.25
C ALA A 177 2.93 -31.06 16.79
N TRP A 178 2.36 -29.91 17.14
CA TRP A 178 3.13 -28.75 17.61
C TRP A 178 3.04 -28.65 19.13
N LYS A 179 3.85 -29.47 19.82
CA LYS A 179 4.12 -29.26 21.24
C LYS A 179 5.07 -28.07 21.35
N TYR A 180 4.58 -26.95 21.84
CA TYR A 180 5.45 -25.86 22.27
C TYR A 180 6.28 -26.36 23.46
N GLY A 181 7.60 -26.22 23.34
CA GLY A 181 8.47 -26.24 24.50
C GLY A 181 8.10 -25.06 25.37
N ALA A 182 7.47 -25.33 26.51
CA ALA A 182 7.41 -24.40 27.61
C ALA A 182 8.83 -24.32 28.19
N THR A 183 9.44 -23.15 28.07
CA THR A 183 10.46 -22.65 28.99
C THR A 183 10.19 -21.17 29.17
#